data_AF-A0A939JMZ6-F1
#
_entry.id   AF-A0A939JMZ6-F1
#
_cell.length_a   1.000
_cell.length_b   1.000
_cell.length_c   1.000
_cell.angle_alpha   90.00
_cell.angle_beta   90.00
_cell.angle_gamma   90.00
#
_symmetry.space_group_name_H-M   'P 1'
#
loop_
_entity.id
_entity.type
_entity.pdbx_description
1 polymer ?
#
loop_
_entity_poly.entity_id
_entity_poly.type
_entity_poly.pdbx_seq_one_letter_code
_entity_poly.pdbx_strand_id
1 'polypeptide(L)'
;DDLETRRPLGPFRDLVVADSAHAAELGQALKEGGDRQRVYDALRAEMSAPPHPVVLVVEDVHWADEASLDALRFLVRRVDRLPAVLVLTYRDDELGREHPLR
;
A
#
# COMPACT_ATOMS: atom_id res chain seq x y z
N ASP A 1 -2.33 21.69 11.74
CA ASP A 1 -3.11 20.94 10.75
C ASP A 1 -2.26 19.73 10.38
N ASP A 2 -2.57 18.57 10.94
CA ASP A 2 -1.71 17.36 10.92
C ASP A 2 -1.78 16.61 9.58
N LEU A 3 -2.50 17.19 8.60
CA LEU A 3 -2.76 16.64 7.27
C LEU A 3 -1.72 17.05 6.22
N GLU A 4 -0.84 18.02 6.51
CA GLU A 4 0.13 18.52 5.51
C GLU A 4 1.43 17.71 5.46
N THR A 5 1.77 16.95 6.52
CA THR A 5 3.01 16.17 6.52
C THR A 5 2.77 14.76 5.97
N ARG A 6 3.03 14.59 4.67
CA ARG A 6 3.05 13.29 3.99
C ARG A 6 3.97 12.34 4.76
N ARG A 7 3.39 11.37 5.47
CA ARG A 7 4.16 10.29 6.10
C ARG A 7 4.44 9.22 5.05
N PRO A 8 5.71 8.88 4.81
CA PRO A 8 6.03 7.79 3.90
C PRO A 8 5.31 6.51 4.32
N LEU A 9 4.64 5.88 3.35
CA LEU A 9 3.94 4.60 3.55
C LEU A 9 2.77 4.69 4.55
N GLY A 10 2.22 5.88 4.79
CA GLY A 10 1.10 6.11 5.72
C GLY A 10 -0.06 5.12 5.55
N PRO A 11 -0.63 4.97 4.35
CA PRO A 11 -1.75 4.04 4.14
C PRO A 11 -1.39 2.58 4.45
N PHE A 12 -0.16 2.14 4.15
CA PHE A 12 0.28 0.77 4.45
C PHE A 12 0.52 0.52 5.94
N ARG A 13 0.84 1.57 6.71
CA ARG A 13 0.96 1.48 8.16
C ARG A 13 -0.42 1.33 8.81
N ASP A 14 -1.44 1.93 8.22
CA ASP A 14 -2.82 1.83 8.68
C ASP A 14 -3.46 0.46 8.32
N LEU A 15 -2.91 -0.25 7.32
CA LEU A 15 -3.30 -1.64 7.02
C LEU A 15 -2.93 -2.65 8.11
N VAL A 16 -2.00 -2.32 9.00
CA VAL A 16 -1.50 -3.23 10.04
C VAL A 16 -2.54 -3.47 11.16
N VAL A 17 -3.78 -3.02 10.98
CA VAL A 17 -4.85 -3.16 11.97
C VAL A 17 -5.64 -4.46 11.76
N ALA A 18 -5.36 -5.41 12.65
CA ALA A 18 -6.06 -6.68 12.99
C ALA A 18 -5.47 -7.99 12.43
N ASP A 19 -4.87 -8.78 13.35
CA ASP A 19 -4.55 -10.22 13.29
C ASP A 19 -4.02 -10.74 11.93
N SER A 20 -3.03 -10.03 11.41
CA SER A 20 -2.44 -10.31 10.11
C SER A 20 -1.20 -11.20 10.28
N ALA A 21 -1.09 -12.24 9.45
CA ALA A 21 -0.07 -13.29 9.61
C ALA A 21 1.37 -12.77 9.44
N HIS A 22 1.55 -11.68 8.68
CA HIS A 22 2.84 -11.08 8.38
C HIS A 22 2.95 -9.59 8.78
N ALA A 23 2.03 -9.08 9.62
CA ALA A 23 2.02 -7.68 10.08
C ALA A 23 3.37 -7.24 10.66
N ALA A 24 4.00 -8.12 11.45
CA ALA A 24 5.29 -7.83 12.07
C ALA A 24 6.42 -7.72 11.03
N GLU A 25 6.43 -8.59 10.03
CA GLU A 25 7.44 -8.60 8.97
C GLU A 25 7.28 -7.40 8.03
N LEU A 26 6.03 -7.07 7.66
CA LEU A 26 5.72 -5.87 6.92
C LEU A 26 6.10 -4.61 7.71
N GLY A 27 5.68 -4.52 8.97
CA GLY A 27 6.02 -3.41 9.86
C GLY A 27 7.54 -3.23 10.05
N GLN A 28 8.30 -4.34 10.10
CA GLN A 28 9.75 -4.30 10.18
C GLN A 28 10.38 -3.84 8.86
N ALA A 29 9.93 -4.36 7.71
CA ALA A 29 10.40 -3.93 6.40
C ALA A 29 10.16 -2.43 6.15
N LEU A 30 9.01 -1.92 6.60
CA LEU A 30 8.66 -0.49 6.53
C LEU A 30 9.52 0.39 7.45
N LYS A 31 10.03 -0.14 8.57
CA LYS A 31 10.89 0.59 9.54
C LYS A 31 12.37 0.59 9.14
N GLU A 32 12.86 -0.51 8.58
CA GLU A 32 14.26 -0.67 8.19
C GLU A 32 14.66 0.25 7.02
N GLY A 33 13.68 0.74 6.24
CA GLY A 33 13.85 1.91 5.38
C GLY A 33 15.06 1.83 4.44
N GLY A 34 15.20 0.73 3.70
CA GLY A 34 16.36 0.53 2.81
C GLY A 34 16.19 -0.55 1.75
N ASP A 35 15.26 -1.48 1.92
CA ASP A 35 15.02 -2.58 0.98
C ASP A 35 13.57 -2.57 0.50
N ARG A 36 13.34 -1.92 -0.65
CA ARG A 36 12.02 -1.86 -1.30
C ARG A 36 11.51 -3.25 -1.69
N GLN A 37 12.43 -4.15 -2.07
CA GLN A 37 12.07 -5.50 -2.48
C GLN A 37 11.51 -6.28 -1.29
N ARG A 38 12.14 -6.14 -0.12
CA ARG A 38 11.63 -6.74 1.13
C ARG A 38 10.23 -6.22 1.51
N VAL A 39 9.96 -4.93 1.34
CA VAL A 39 8.62 -4.36 1.57
C VAL A 39 7.60 -4.96 0.59
N TYR A 40 7.95 -5.08 -0.69
CA TYR A 40 7.05 -5.65 -1.70
C TYR A 40 6.76 -7.13 -1.48
N ASP A 41 7.77 -7.91 -1.10
CA ASP A 41 7.59 -9.33 -0.80
C ASP A 41 6.74 -9.54 0.46
N ALA A 42 6.93 -8.71 1.50
CA ALA A 42 6.10 -8.73 2.70
C ALA A 42 4.65 -8.35 2.41
N LEU A 43 4.41 -7.29 1.60
CA LEU A 43 3.06 -6.92 1.16
C LEU A 43 2.38 -8.05 0.39
N ARG A 44 3.11 -8.72 -0.51
CA ARG A 44 2.58 -9.86 -1.27
C ARG A 44 2.20 -11.03 -0.36
N ALA A 45 3.06 -11.34 0.60
CA ALA A 45 2.84 -12.40 1.57
C ALA A 45 1.58 -12.12 2.40
N GLU A 46 1.43 -10.88 2.88
CA GLU A 46 0.25 -10.45 3.63
C GLU A 46 -1.05 -10.64 2.84
N MET A 47 -1.05 -10.28 1.55
CA MET A 47 -2.23 -10.47 0.69
C MET A 47 -2.55 -11.94 0.40
N SER A 48 -1.61 -12.86 0.63
CA SER A 48 -1.74 -14.28 0.26
C SER A 48 -1.87 -15.22 1.46
N ALA A 49 -1.58 -14.74 2.68
CA ALA A 49 -1.52 -15.56 3.87
C ALA A 49 -2.89 -15.94 4.46
N PRO A 50 -3.91 -15.07 4.46
CA PRO A 50 -5.22 -15.44 4.97
C PRO A 50 -5.85 -16.59 4.17
N PRO A 51 -6.64 -17.47 4.81
CA PRO A 51 -7.32 -18.58 4.13
C PRO A 51 -8.48 -18.10 3.23
N HIS A 52 -8.78 -16.80 3.24
CA HIS A 52 -9.85 -16.16 2.47
C HIS A 52 -9.29 -14.96 1.70
N PRO A 53 -9.95 -14.52 0.61
CA PRO A 53 -9.51 -13.35 -0.13
C PRO A 53 -9.41 -12.09 0.73
N VAL A 54 -8.43 -11.24 0.43
CA VAL A 54 -8.17 -9.98 1.13
C VAL A 54 -8.77 -8.81 0.36
N VAL A 55 -9.42 -7.87 1.06
CA VAL A 55 -9.81 -6.59 0.46
C VAL A 55 -8.88 -5.52 1.01
N LEU A 56 -8.04 -4.97 0.14
CA LEU A 56 -7.15 -3.86 0.45
C LEU A 56 -7.82 -2.56 0.01
N VAL A 57 -8.27 -1.77 0.98
CA VAL A 57 -8.83 -0.42 0.74
C VAL A 57 -7.76 0.62 1.02
N VAL A 58 -7.52 1.50 0.05
CA VAL A 58 -6.58 2.61 0.18
C VAL A 58 -7.28 3.88 -0.27
N GLU A 59 -7.51 4.77 0.70
CA GLU A 59 -8.15 6.06 0.46
C GLU A 59 -7.12 7.14 0.15
N ASP A 60 -7.57 8.21 -0.50
CA ASP A 60 -6.80 9.43 -0.75
C ASP A 60 -5.43 9.18 -1.44
N VAL A 61 -5.40 8.25 -2.42
CA VAL A 61 -4.15 7.83 -3.10
C VAL A 61 -3.45 9.00 -3.82
N HIS A 62 -4.18 10.06 -4.15
CA HIS A 62 -3.64 11.32 -4.69
C HIS A 62 -2.66 12.04 -3.75
N TRP A 63 -2.69 11.76 -2.44
CA TRP A 63 -1.74 12.31 -1.46
C TRP A 63 -0.60 11.36 -1.11
N ALA A 64 -0.62 10.13 -1.65
CA ALA A 64 0.40 9.13 -1.40
C ALA A 64 1.78 9.58 -1.92
N ASP A 65 2.83 9.29 -1.17
CA ASP A 65 4.19 9.53 -1.61
C ASP A 65 4.63 8.54 -2.71
N GLU A 66 5.76 8.80 -3.37
CA GLU A 66 6.25 7.95 -4.46
C GLU A 66 6.47 6.50 -4.03
N ALA A 67 7.00 6.30 -2.83
CA ALA A 67 7.25 4.96 -2.29
C ALA A 67 5.94 4.17 -2.13
N SER A 68 4.88 4.82 -1.63
CA SER A 68 3.54 4.23 -1.53
C SER A 68 2.95 3.92 -2.89
N LEU A 69 3.04 4.87 -3.84
CA LEU A 69 2.54 4.66 -5.21
C LEU A 69 3.26 3.49 -5.89
N ASP A 70 4.56 3.33 -5.70
CA ASP A 70 5.30 2.21 -6.25
C ASP A 70 4.92 0.86 -5.61
N ALA A 71 4.64 0.83 -4.30
CA ALA A 71 4.09 -0.35 -3.65
C ALA A 71 2.69 -0.73 -4.20
N LEU A 72 1.81 0.26 -4.41
CA LEU A 72 0.52 0.03 -5.05
C LEU A 72 0.67 -0.49 -6.48
N ARG A 73 1.56 0.11 -7.29
CA ARG A 73 1.87 -0.38 -8.65
C ARG A 73 2.37 -1.82 -8.64
N PHE A 74 3.21 -2.17 -7.67
CA PHE A 74 3.72 -3.53 -7.52
C PHE A 74 2.57 -4.54 -7.33
N LEU A 75 1.60 -4.22 -6.47
CA LEU A 75 0.42 -5.05 -6.19
C LEU A 75 -0.54 -5.09 -7.39
N VAL A 76 -0.87 -3.93 -7.96
CA VAL A 76 -1.79 -3.82 -9.12
C VAL A 76 -1.30 -4.65 -10.30
N ARG A 77 -0.01 -4.64 -10.60
CA ARG A 77 0.59 -5.45 -11.69
C ARG A 77 0.51 -6.97 -11.46
N ARG A 78 0.12 -7.41 -10.26
CA ARG A 78 0.05 -8.82 -9.84
C ARG A 78 -1.32 -9.21 -9.30
N VAL A 79 -2.30 -8.32 -9.38
CA VAL A 79 -3.62 -8.53 -8.77
C VAL A 79 -4.34 -9.74 -9.35
N ASP A 80 -4.06 -10.08 -10.62
CA ASP A 80 -4.56 -11.27 -11.30
C ASP A 80 -4.11 -12.60 -10.66
N ARG A 81 -3.04 -12.58 -9.86
CA ARG A 81 -2.43 -13.75 -9.21
C ARG A 81 -2.51 -13.70 -7.70
N LEU A 82 -3.13 -12.65 -7.14
CA LEU A 82 -3.32 -12.50 -5.70
C LEU A 82 -4.75 -12.88 -5.34
N PRO A 83 -4.98 -13.55 -4.21
CA PRO A 83 -6.34 -13.72 -3.67
C PRO A 83 -6.77 -12.40 -3.02
N ALA A 84 -6.75 -11.29 -3.76
CA ALA A 84 -7.00 -9.97 -3.22
C ALA A 84 -7.78 -9.06 -4.18
N VAL A 85 -8.61 -8.20 -3.60
CA VAL A 85 -9.28 -7.09 -4.28
C VAL A 85 -8.63 -5.80 -3.80
N LEU A 86 -8.25 -4.94 -4.75
CA LEU A 86 -7.71 -3.60 -4.45
C LEU A 86 -8.81 -2.56 -4.70
N VAL A 87 -9.16 -1.80 -3.68
CA VAL A 87 -10.06 -0.65 -3.76
C VAL A 87 -9.23 0.60 -3.52
N LEU A 88 -9.07 1.42 -4.55
CA LEU A 88 -8.24 2.62 -4.51
C LEU A 88 -9.13 3.82 -4.80
N THR A 89 -9.19 4.79 -3.87
CA THR A 89 -9.92 6.04 -4.09
C THR A 89 -8.96 7.22 -4.25
N TYR A 90 -9.33 8.17 -5.10
CA TYR A 90 -8.56 9.38 -5.32
C TYR A 90 -9.51 10.50 -5.77
N ARG A 91 -9.05 11.75 -5.61
CA ARG A 91 -9.75 12.94 -6.10
C ARG A 91 -9.09 13.43 -7.39
N ASP A 92 -9.88 13.59 -8.45
CA ASP A 92 -9.37 13.89 -9.79
C ASP A 92 -8.95 15.37 -9.97
N ASP A 93 -9.57 16.27 -9.21
CA ASP A 93 -9.31 17.70 -9.18
C ASP A 93 -8.02 18.07 -8.44
N GLU A 94 -7.51 17.17 -7.60
CA GLU A 94 -6.23 17.31 -6.89
C GLU A 94 -5.05 16.65 -7.64
N LEU A 95 -5.29 16.01 -8.80
CA LEU A 95 -4.25 15.43 -9.65
C LEU A 95 -3.69 16.45 -10.65
N GLY A 96 -2.44 16.88 -10.43
CA GLY A 96 -1.67 17.58 -11.46
C GLY A 96 -1.58 16.77 -12.76
N ARG A 97 -1.35 17.45 -13.90
CA ARG A 97 -1.33 16.81 -15.24
C ARG A 97 -0.35 15.63 -15.37
N GLU A 98 0.76 15.70 -14.64
CA GLU A 98 1.83 14.70 -14.63
C GLU A 98 1.66 13.67 -13.50
N HIS A 99 0.56 13.72 -12.72
CA HIS A 99 0.40 12.82 -11.59
C HIS A 99 0.24 11.38 -12.07
N PRO A 100 0.94 10.40 -11.50
CA PRO A 100 0.92 9.03 -12.02
C PRO A 100 -0.39 8.23 -11.87
N LEU A 101 -1.45 8.85 -11.38
CA LEU A 101 -2.80 8.27 -11.27
C LEU A 101 -3.74 8.81 -12.37
N ARG A 102 -3.28 9.77 -13.17
CA ARG A 102 -4.00 10.32 -14.31
C ARG A 102 -3.88 9.45 -15.55
#